data_AF-A0A3C0G069-F1
#
_entry.id   AF-A0A3C0G069-F1
#
_cell.length_a   1.000
_cell.length_b   1.000
_cell.length_c   1.000
_cell.angle_alpha   90.00
_cell.angle_beta   90.00
_cell.angle_gamma   90.00
#
_symmetry.space_group_name_H-M   'P 1'
#
loop_
_entity.id
_entity.type
_entity.pdbx_description
1 polymer ?
#
loop_
_entity_poly.entity_id
_entity_poly.type
_entity_poly.pdbx_seq_one_letter_code
_entity_poly.pdbx_strand_id
1 'polypeptide(L)'
;MIFQILDNKIECVGYYSEGKIYKEDVGHGFTQTWDASPNFISSNTEYAKLYAGVDSIDDVPLPDHLHSEWQHCTKRMKAFINSLRKAKVSLDDHCFYDLVPDKFLTDFYENKTQITKFVFENFSKPANYDFLKEVNLLLVKIAGQKLIIDKSRLSQRFMKKTDFVA
;
A
#
# COMPACT_ATOMS: atom_id res chain seq x y z
N MET A 1 7.93 -16.28 -5.99
CA MET A 1 7.66 -15.27 -7.03
C MET A 1 7.47 -13.90 -6.39
N ILE A 2 7.97 -12.83 -7.01
CA ILE A 2 7.73 -11.46 -6.54
C ILE A 2 6.36 -10.99 -7.04
N PHE A 3 5.62 -10.33 -6.17
CA PHE A 3 4.32 -9.74 -6.48
C PHE A 3 4.17 -8.39 -5.78
N GLN A 4 3.24 -7.57 -6.26
CA GLN A 4 2.87 -6.30 -5.63
C GLN A 4 1.39 -6.28 -5.32
N ILE A 5 1.05 -5.80 -4.14
CA ILE A 5 -0.32 -5.62 -3.70
C ILE A 5 -0.84 -4.30 -4.27
N LEU A 6 -2.04 -4.33 -4.86
CA LEU A 6 -2.56 -3.18 -5.62
C LEU A 6 -3.16 -2.09 -4.71
N ASP A 7 -3.84 -2.47 -3.63
CA ASP A 7 -4.54 -1.57 -2.72
C ASP A 7 -4.34 -2.04 -1.27
N ASN A 8 -4.56 -1.16 -0.30
CA ASN A 8 -4.43 -1.46 1.12
C ASN A 8 -5.77 -1.66 1.85
N LYS A 9 -6.89 -1.44 1.16
CA LYS A 9 -8.23 -1.76 1.67
C LYS A 9 -8.45 -3.27 1.69
N ILE A 10 -9.06 -3.78 2.76
CA ILE A 10 -9.26 -5.23 2.99
C ILE A 10 -10.10 -5.85 1.87
N GLU A 11 -11.13 -5.15 1.42
CA GLU A 11 -12.05 -5.56 0.37
C GLU A 11 -11.45 -5.48 -1.05
N CYS A 12 -10.35 -4.76 -1.22
CA CYS A 12 -9.70 -4.57 -2.51
C CYS A 12 -8.57 -5.57 -2.71
N VAL A 13 -8.95 -6.82 -2.99
CA VAL A 13 -8.00 -7.90 -3.27
C VAL A 13 -7.53 -7.78 -4.72
N GLY A 14 -6.22 -7.57 -4.89
CA GLY A 14 -5.61 -7.55 -6.21
C GLY A 14 -4.10 -7.57 -6.14
N TYR A 15 -3.49 -8.21 -7.13
CA TYR A 15 -2.06 -8.46 -7.19
C TYR A 15 -1.49 -8.16 -8.58
N TYR A 16 -0.27 -7.67 -8.62
CA TYR A 16 0.53 -7.56 -9.82
C TYR A 16 1.68 -8.57 -9.77
N SER A 17 1.87 -9.34 -10.84
CA SER A 17 3.06 -10.17 -11.01
C SER A 17 3.30 -10.47 -12.49
N GLU A 18 4.58 -10.45 -12.91
CA GLU A 18 5.02 -10.82 -14.27
C GLU A 18 4.26 -10.11 -15.40
N GLY A 19 4.09 -8.79 -15.29
CA GLY A 19 3.40 -7.99 -16.32
C GLY A 19 1.88 -8.11 -16.31
N LYS A 20 1.28 -8.88 -15.39
CA LYS A 20 -0.16 -9.13 -15.32
C LYS A 20 -0.75 -8.62 -14.01
N ILE A 21 -1.97 -8.11 -14.11
CA ILE A 21 -2.81 -7.73 -12.98
C ILE A 21 -3.85 -8.83 -12.76
N TYR A 22 -3.90 -9.32 -11.53
CA TYR A 22 -4.87 -10.30 -11.05
C TYR A 22 -5.81 -9.57 -10.09
N LYS A 23 -7.11 -9.52 -10.41
CA LYS A 23 -8.15 -8.86 -9.59
C LYS A 23 -8.87 -9.84 -8.66
N GLU A 24 -8.35 -11.05 -8.55
CA GLU A 24 -8.87 -12.13 -7.74
C GLU A 24 -7.71 -12.79 -6.99
N ASP A 25 -8.02 -13.57 -5.95
CA ASP A 25 -7.01 -14.37 -5.27
C ASP A 25 -6.51 -15.49 -6.20
N VAL A 26 -5.24 -15.44 -6.53
CA VAL A 26 -4.58 -16.35 -7.49
C VAL A 26 -3.67 -17.39 -6.84
N GLY A 27 -3.73 -17.57 -5.51
CA GLY A 27 -3.07 -18.69 -4.84
C GLY A 27 -1.52 -18.62 -4.79
N HIS A 28 -0.91 -19.67 -4.23
CA HIS A 28 0.20 -19.58 -3.27
C HIS A 28 1.65 -19.52 -3.81
N GLY A 29 1.90 -18.94 -4.99
CA GLY A 29 3.27 -18.78 -5.53
C GLY A 29 4.05 -17.56 -5.01
N PHE A 30 3.37 -16.70 -4.24
CA PHE A 30 3.83 -15.40 -3.79
C PHE A 30 4.76 -15.49 -2.58
N THR A 31 6.05 -15.26 -2.80
CA THR A 31 7.09 -15.42 -1.77
C THR A 31 7.71 -14.11 -1.35
N GLN A 32 7.61 -13.06 -2.16
CA GLN A 32 8.32 -11.80 -1.94
C GLN A 32 7.49 -10.60 -2.41
N THR A 33 7.46 -9.54 -1.61
CA THR A 33 6.81 -8.27 -1.98
C THR A 33 7.49 -7.08 -1.29
N TRP A 34 7.05 -5.86 -1.60
CA TRP A 34 7.58 -4.66 -0.95
C TRP A 34 7.23 -4.61 0.55
N ASP A 35 5.94 -4.62 0.89
CA ASP A 35 5.44 -4.50 2.26
C ASP A 35 4.16 -5.33 2.43
N ALA A 36 3.79 -5.60 3.68
CA ALA A 36 2.54 -6.25 4.05
C ALA A 36 1.34 -5.30 3.87
N SER A 37 0.15 -5.87 3.72
CA SER A 37 -1.09 -5.12 3.57
C SER A 37 -2.24 -5.82 4.31
N PRO A 38 -3.27 -5.10 4.79
CA PRO A 38 -4.40 -5.71 5.49
C PRO A 38 -5.14 -6.80 4.68
N ASN A 39 -5.17 -6.67 3.36
CA ASN A 39 -5.78 -7.64 2.44
C ASN A 39 -4.87 -8.85 2.11
N PHE A 40 -3.63 -8.87 2.59
CA PHE A 40 -2.71 -9.99 2.38
C PHE A 40 -1.70 -10.11 3.53
N ILE A 41 -1.91 -11.12 4.37
CA ILE A 41 -1.02 -11.47 5.49
C ILE A 41 -0.56 -12.90 5.29
N SER A 42 0.75 -13.11 5.18
CA SER A 42 1.35 -14.42 4.98
C SER A 42 2.66 -14.57 5.75
N SER A 43 2.78 -15.66 6.50
CA SER A 43 4.02 -16.03 7.19
C SER A 43 5.11 -16.52 6.24
N ASN A 44 4.75 -16.91 5.01
CA ASN A 44 5.69 -17.46 4.02
C ASN A 44 6.23 -16.41 3.05
N THR A 45 5.79 -15.15 3.18
CA THR A 45 6.21 -14.05 2.31
C THR A 45 7.29 -13.20 2.99
N GLU A 46 8.34 -12.85 2.25
CA GLU A 46 9.35 -11.88 2.68
C GLU A 46 9.02 -10.46 2.16
N TYR A 47 9.33 -9.47 2.99
CA TYR A 47 9.05 -8.05 2.78
C TYR A 47 10.34 -7.25 2.59
N ALA A 48 10.54 -6.67 1.40
CA ALA A 48 11.74 -5.90 1.05
C ALA A 48 11.91 -4.64 1.91
N LYS A 49 10.81 -4.00 2.32
CA LYS A 49 10.85 -2.84 3.24
C LYS A 49 11.68 -3.11 4.50
N LEU A 50 11.57 -4.32 5.05
CA LEU A 50 12.31 -4.73 6.24
C LEU A 50 13.80 -4.98 5.96
N TYR A 51 14.17 -5.34 4.73
CA TYR A 51 15.58 -5.46 4.32
C TYR A 51 16.21 -4.07 4.16
N ALA A 52 15.48 -3.15 3.53
CA ALA A 52 15.93 -1.77 3.34
C ALA A 52 15.96 -0.98 4.66
N GLY A 53 15.15 -1.36 5.66
CA GLY A 53 15.10 -0.69 6.96
C GLY A 53 14.49 0.72 6.90
N VAL A 54 13.61 0.97 5.93
CA VAL A 54 12.99 2.27 5.67
C VAL A 54 11.47 2.16 5.58
N ASP A 55 10.76 3.27 5.73
CA ASP A 55 9.30 3.30 5.61
C ASP A 55 8.80 3.53 4.19
N SER A 56 9.45 4.43 3.43
CA SER A 56 9.10 4.74 2.04
C SER A 56 10.13 4.18 1.07
N ILE A 57 9.67 3.84 -0.15
CA ILE A 57 10.57 3.58 -1.29
C ILE A 57 11.45 4.81 -1.58
N ASP A 58 10.92 6.01 -1.34
CA ASP A 58 11.65 7.27 -1.57
C ASP A 58 12.90 7.41 -0.67
N ASP A 59 12.98 6.66 0.43
CA ASP A 59 14.10 6.68 1.38
C ASP A 59 15.16 5.61 1.06
N VAL A 60 14.91 4.75 0.07
CA VAL A 60 15.87 3.72 -0.37
C VAL A 60 16.98 4.37 -1.20
N PRO A 61 18.27 4.06 -0.94
CA PRO A 61 19.36 4.51 -1.80
C PRO A 61 19.34 3.73 -3.13
N LEU A 62 18.55 4.22 -4.09
CA LEU A 62 18.37 3.64 -5.41
C LEU A 62 19.41 4.17 -6.42
N PRO A 63 19.80 3.36 -7.42
CA PRO A 63 20.51 3.86 -8.60
C PRO A 63 19.67 4.91 -9.34
N ASP A 64 20.35 5.86 -10.00
CA ASP A 64 19.72 7.02 -10.67
C ASP A 64 18.58 6.65 -11.62
N HIS A 65 18.75 5.58 -12.41
CA HIS A 65 17.74 5.13 -13.37
C HIS A 65 16.45 4.70 -12.67
N LEU A 66 16.53 3.84 -11.64
CA LEU A 66 15.38 3.40 -10.85
C LEU A 66 14.73 4.56 -10.10
N HIS A 67 15.54 5.47 -9.55
CA HIS A 67 15.03 6.64 -8.86
C HIS A 67 14.22 7.55 -9.79
N SER A 68 14.73 7.85 -10.99
CA SER A 68 14.04 8.72 -11.95
C SER A 68 12.71 8.12 -12.44
N GLU A 69 12.69 6.82 -12.70
CA GLU A 69 11.48 6.11 -13.14
C GLU A 69 10.44 6.05 -12.03
N TRP A 70 10.88 5.79 -10.78
CA TRP A 70 10.02 5.79 -9.61
C TRP A 70 9.35 7.16 -9.41
N GLN A 71 10.13 8.24 -9.48
CA GLN A 71 9.60 9.60 -9.39
C GLN A 71 8.58 9.89 -10.49
N HIS A 72 8.86 9.47 -11.72
CA HIS A 72 7.95 9.64 -12.86
C HIS A 72 6.62 8.89 -12.64
N CYS A 73 6.69 7.61 -12.28
CA CYS A 73 5.50 6.77 -12.06
C CYS A 73 4.70 7.26 -10.85
N THR A 74 5.37 7.64 -9.76
CA THR A 74 4.74 8.18 -8.55
C THR A 74 4.07 9.53 -8.80
N LYS A 75 4.66 10.39 -9.64
CA LYS A 75 4.04 11.66 -10.04
C LYS A 75 2.75 11.42 -10.84
N ARG A 76 2.76 10.46 -11.77
CA ARG A 76 1.54 10.03 -12.50
C ARG A 76 0.49 9.47 -11.54
N MET A 77 0.89 8.62 -10.59
CA MET A 77 0.00 8.05 -9.58
C MET A 77 -0.69 9.14 -8.74
N LYS A 78 0.09 10.10 -8.22
CA LYS A 78 -0.41 11.27 -7.48
C LYS A 78 -1.38 12.11 -8.31
N ALA A 79 -1.15 12.24 -9.62
CA ALA A 79 -2.05 12.97 -10.52
C ALA A 79 -3.43 12.28 -10.65
N PHE A 80 -3.48 10.95 -10.75
CA PHE A 80 -4.73 10.19 -10.74
C PHE A 80 -5.49 10.34 -9.41
N ILE A 81 -4.79 10.20 -8.28
CA ILE A 81 -5.41 10.41 -6.96
C ILE A 81 -6.02 11.81 -6.87
N ASN A 82 -5.29 12.83 -7.34
CA ASN A 82 -5.76 14.21 -7.32
C ASN A 82 -6.94 14.46 -8.27
N SER A 83 -6.97 13.83 -9.46
CA SER A 83 -8.10 13.98 -10.39
C SER A 83 -9.37 13.32 -9.85
N LEU A 84 -9.26 12.11 -9.29
CA LEU A 84 -10.39 11.40 -8.65
C LEU A 84 -10.95 12.20 -7.47
N ARG A 85 -10.07 12.77 -6.64
CA ARG A 85 -10.47 13.65 -5.53
C ARG A 85 -11.22 14.89 -6.02
N LYS A 86 -10.75 15.53 -7.10
CA LYS A 86 -11.43 16.68 -7.72
C LYS A 86 -12.79 16.30 -8.31
N ALA A 87 -12.90 15.09 -8.86
CA ALA A 87 -14.15 14.54 -9.35
C ALA A 87 -15.10 14.06 -8.24
N LYS A 88 -14.69 14.18 -6.95
CA LYS A 88 -15.44 13.70 -5.77
C LYS A 88 -15.74 12.19 -5.83
N VAL A 89 -14.88 11.42 -6.50
CA VAL A 89 -14.95 9.96 -6.47
C VAL A 89 -14.40 9.50 -5.12
N SER A 90 -15.22 8.76 -4.38
CA SER A 90 -14.84 8.20 -3.09
C SER A 90 -13.89 7.01 -3.29
N LEU A 91 -12.68 7.10 -2.74
CA LEU A 91 -11.73 5.97 -2.73
C LEU A 91 -12.00 4.98 -1.59
N ASP A 92 -12.95 5.30 -0.71
CA ASP A 92 -13.44 4.39 0.32
C ASP A 92 -14.46 3.40 -0.27
N ASP A 93 -15.23 3.83 -1.27
CA ASP A 93 -16.27 3.02 -1.92
C ASP A 93 -15.75 2.23 -3.15
N HIS A 94 -14.55 2.57 -3.63
CA HIS A 94 -13.98 2.01 -4.85
C HIS A 94 -12.52 1.57 -4.66
N CYS A 95 -12.14 0.43 -5.25
CA CYS A 95 -10.74 0.03 -5.35
C CYS A 95 -10.01 0.95 -6.32
N PHE A 96 -8.87 1.50 -5.89
CA PHE A 96 -8.20 2.53 -6.68
C PHE A 96 -7.77 2.01 -8.07
N TYR A 97 -7.36 0.74 -8.14
CA TYR A 97 -6.96 0.09 -9.40
C TYR A 97 -8.10 -0.14 -10.39
N ASP A 98 -9.37 -0.05 -9.99
CA ASP A 98 -10.49 -0.12 -10.93
C ASP A 98 -10.76 1.21 -11.63
N LEU A 99 -10.23 2.31 -11.07
CA LEU A 99 -10.43 3.67 -11.56
C LEU A 99 -9.27 4.16 -12.46
N VAL A 100 -8.17 3.42 -12.49
CA VAL A 100 -6.95 3.77 -13.23
C VAL A 100 -6.73 2.79 -14.37
N PRO A 101 -6.35 3.23 -15.58
CA PRO A 101 -6.18 2.30 -16.69
C PRO A 101 -5.00 1.34 -16.47
N ASP A 102 -5.19 0.07 -16.80
CA ASP A 102 -4.26 -1.04 -16.55
C ASP A 102 -2.83 -0.76 -17.00
N LYS A 103 -2.64 -0.11 -18.16
CA LYS A 103 -1.30 0.24 -18.65
C LYS A 103 -0.50 1.07 -17.64
N PHE A 104 -1.14 2.05 -17.00
CA PHE A 104 -0.49 2.90 -16.01
C PHE A 104 -0.17 2.14 -14.71
N LEU A 105 -1.06 1.23 -14.32
CA LEU A 105 -0.86 0.37 -13.15
C LEU A 105 0.31 -0.59 -13.41
N THR A 106 0.33 -1.26 -14.55
CA THR A 106 1.41 -2.15 -14.96
C THR A 106 2.76 -1.44 -14.95
N ASP A 107 2.87 -0.24 -15.53
CA ASP A 107 4.11 0.56 -15.50
C ASP A 107 4.58 0.81 -14.05
N PHE A 108 3.65 1.22 -13.17
CA PHE A 108 3.94 1.54 -11.78
C PHE A 108 4.39 0.31 -10.97
N TYR A 109 3.64 -0.79 -11.06
CA TYR A 109 3.97 -2.00 -10.31
C TYR A 109 5.15 -2.76 -10.87
N GLU A 110 5.45 -2.63 -12.17
CA GLU A 110 6.70 -3.15 -12.74
C GLU A 110 7.89 -2.41 -12.14
N ASN A 111 7.88 -1.07 -12.15
CA ASN A 111 8.96 -0.29 -11.55
C ASN A 111 9.12 -0.58 -10.04
N LYS A 112 8.00 -0.68 -9.30
CA LYS A 112 8.01 -1.12 -7.90
C LYS A 112 8.58 -2.53 -7.72
N THR A 113 8.31 -3.44 -8.65
CA THR A 113 8.86 -4.80 -8.66
C THR A 113 10.36 -4.80 -8.89
N GLN A 114 10.88 -3.96 -9.79
CA GLN A 114 12.32 -3.81 -10.02
C GLN A 114 13.04 -3.26 -8.78
N ILE A 115 12.44 -2.29 -8.09
CA ILE A 115 12.95 -1.78 -6.81
C ILE A 115 12.94 -2.88 -5.74
N THR A 116 11.87 -3.67 -5.67
CA THR A 116 11.76 -4.79 -4.73
C THR A 116 12.87 -5.82 -4.98
N LYS A 117 13.12 -6.17 -6.25
CA LYS A 117 14.24 -7.05 -6.65
C LYS A 117 15.59 -6.47 -6.24
N PHE A 118 15.83 -5.20 -6.57
CA PHE A 118 17.05 -4.49 -6.22
C PHE A 118 17.33 -4.57 -4.71
N VAL A 119 16.31 -4.38 -3.88
CA VAL A 119 16.48 -4.45 -2.42
C VAL A 119 16.85 -5.85 -1.95
N PHE A 120 16.19 -6.90 -2.45
CA PHE A 120 16.54 -8.28 -2.09
C PHE A 120 17.95 -8.69 -2.55
N GLU A 121 18.43 -8.13 -3.66
CA GLU A 121 19.76 -8.45 -4.22
C GLU A 121 20.89 -7.68 -3.55
N ASN A 122 20.64 -6.45 -3.07
CA ASN A 122 21.70 -5.55 -2.59
C ASN A 122 21.73 -5.35 -1.08
N PHE A 123 20.65 -5.67 -0.37
CA PHE A 123 20.56 -5.50 1.09
C PHE A 123 20.58 -6.85 1.78
N SER A 124 21.41 -6.98 2.81
CA SER A 124 21.48 -8.19 3.62
C SER A 124 20.26 -8.31 4.52
N LYS A 125 19.76 -9.55 4.69
CA LYS A 125 18.67 -9.84 5.63
C LYS A 125 19.07 -9.45 7.06
N PRO A 126 18.32 -8.59 7.77
CA PRO A 126 18.61 -8.22 9.15
C PRO A 126 18.62 -9.42 10.09
N ALA A 127 19.48 -9.41 11.12
CA ALA A 127 19.58 -10.50 12.07
C ALA A 127 18.29 -10.75 12.87
N ASN A 128 17.53 -9.69 13.15
CA ASN A 128 16.25 -9.74 13.86
C ASN A 128 15.03 -9.70 12.90
N TYR A 129 15.21 -10.12 11.65
CA TYR A 129 14.17 -10.04 10.62
C TYR A 129 12.85 -10.67 11.03
N ASP A 130 12.87 -11.87 11.63
CA ASP A 130 11.65 -12.59 11.98
C ASP A 130 10.82 -11.82 13.03
N PHE A 131 11.50 -11.21 14.01
CA PHE A 131 10.84 -10.33 14.97
C PHE A 131 10.26 -9.08 14.29
N LEU A 132 11.02 -8.43 13.42
CA LEU A 132 10.54 -7.26 12.67
C LEU A 132 9.32 -7.60 11.81
N LYS A 133 9.32 -8.79 11.20
CA LYS A 133 8.21 -9.30 10.42
C LYS A 133 6.97 -9.49 11.28
N GLU A 134 7.08 -10.16 12.42
CA GLU A 134 5.96 -10.35 13.34
C GLU A 134 5.35 -9.02 13.79
N VAL A 135 6.19 -8.06 14.16
CA VAL A 135 5.75 -6.71 14.56
C VAL A 135 5.07 -5.99 13.38
N ASN A 136 5.66 -6.03 12.19
CA ASN A 136 5.06 -5.40 11.01
C ASN A 136 3.68 -5.99 10.67
N LEU A 137 3.56 -7.32 10.70
CA LEU A 137 2.29 -8.00 10.47
C LEU A 137 1.23 -7.64 11.52
N LEU A 138 1.63 -7.51 12.78
CA LEU A 138 0.75 -7.05 13.86
C LEU A 138 0.26 -5.62 13.61
N LEU A 139 1.17 -4.70 13.23
CA LEU A 139 0.83 -3.31 12.95
C LEU A 139 -0.12 -3.20 11.76
N VAL A 140 0.14 -3.92 10.68
CA VAL A 140 -0.73 -3.99 9.50
C VAL A 140 -2.11 -4.53 9.86
N LYS A 141 -2.17 -5.57 10.70
CA LYS A 141 -3.43 -6.13 11.19
C LYS A 141 -4.23 -5.11 12.01
N ILE A 142 -3.57 -4.32 12.87
CA ILE A 142 -4.22 -3.26 13.65
C ILE A 142 -4.72 -2.15 12.71
N ALA A 143 -3.88 -1.71 11.76
CA ALA A 143 -4.21 -0.65 10.82
C ALA A 143 -5.43 -0.98 9.94
N GLY A 144 -5.62 -2.26 9.60
CA GLY A 144 -6.78 -2.73 8.84
C GLY A 144 -8.10 -2.78 9.62
N GLN A 145 -8.10 -2.65 10.95
CA GLN A 145 -9.33 -2.82 11.73
C GLN A 145 -10.31 -1.66 11.51
N LYS A 146 -11.57 -2.00 11.21
CA LYS A 146 -12.65 -1.02 11.16
C LYS A 146 -12.90 -0.47 12.57
N LEU A 147 -12.73 0.84 12.73
CA LEU A 147 -12.96 1.50 14.01
C LEU A 147 -14.45 1.48 14.38
N ILE A 148 -14.76 0.90 15.54
CA ILE A 148 -16.10 0.94 16.13
C ILE A 148 -16.12 2.11 17.13
N ILE A 149 -16.58 3.26 16.65
CA ILE A 149 -16.65 4.50 17.45
C ILE A 149 -18.10 4.74 17.88
N ASP A 150 -18.34 4.86 19.17
CA ASP A 150 -19.61 5.32 19.73
C ASP A 150 -19.78 6.83 19.49
N LYS A 151 -20.49 7.16 18.40
CA LYS A 151 -20.76 8.55 18.00
C LYS A 151 -21.68 9.30 18.98
N SER A 152 -22.41 8.60 19.84
CA SER A 152 -23.34 9.23 20.81
C SER A 152 -22.61 10.10 21.84
N ARG A 153 -21.34 9.78 22.14
CA ARG A 153 -20.50 10.56 23.07
C ARG A 153 -19.84 11.76 22.41
N LEU A 154 -19.74 11.78 21.08
CA LEU A 154 -19.17 12.89 20.33
C LEU A 154 -20.17 14.04 20.21
N SER A 155 -21.47 13.74 20.03
CA SER A 155 -22.53 14.76 19.89
C SER A 155 -22.71 15.64 21.15
N GLN A 156 -22.43 15.11 22.34
CA GLN A 156 -22.51 15.87 23.60
C GLN A 156 -21.55 17.07 23.66
N ARG A 157 -20.46 17.05 22.88
CA ARG A 157 -19.49 18.16 22.83
C ARG A 157 -19.78 19.20 21.75
N PHE A 158 -20.50 18.82 20.69
CA PHE A 158 -20.83 19.73 19.57
C PHE A 158 -22.16 20.47 19.76
N MET A 159 -23.03 20.05 20.69
CA MET A 159 -24.25 20.78 21.06
C MET A 159 -24.01 21.95 22.06
N LYS A 160 -22.89 22.68 21.92
CA LYS A 160 -22.68 23.99 22.58
C LYS A 160 -22.50 25.11 21.54
N LYS A 161 -23.50 25.28 20.69
CA LYS A 161 -23.82 26.47 19.88
C LYS A 161 -25.31 26.30 19.58
N THR A 162 -26.24 27.12 20.08
CA THR A 162 -26.29 28.58 20.16
C THR A 162 -27.42 29.00 21.10
N ASP A 163 -27.12 29.68 22.20
CA ASP A 163 -28.08 30.62 22.81
C ASP A 163 -27.77 32.01 22.24
N PHE A 164 -28.20 32.26 21.00
CA PHE A 164 -28.44 33.65 20.57
C PHE A 164 -29.83 34.00 21.09
N VAL A 165 -29.87 34.65 22.26
CA VAL A 165 -31.08 35.27 22.79
C VAL A 165 -31.38 36.51 21.93
N ALA A 166 -32.64 36.60 21.51
CA ALA A 166 -33.24 37.64 20.69
C ALA A 166 -33.31 39.01 21.38
#